data_AF-A0A1C5BLR6-F1
#
_entry.id   AF-A0A1C5BLR6-F1
#
_cell.length_a   1.000
_cell.length_b   1.000
_cell.length_c   1.000
_cell.angle_alpha   90.00
_cell.angle_beta   90.00
_cell.angle_gamma   90.00
#
_symmetry.space_group_name_H-M   'P 1'
#
loop_
_entity.id
_entity.type
_entity.pdbx_description
1 polymer ?
#
loop_
_entity_poly.entity_id
_entity_poly.type
_entity_poly.pdbx_seq_one_letter_code
_entity_poly.pdbx_strand_id
1 'polypeptide(L)'
;MELELRHLKIIRAIAGAGSLTRAATVLGPPQPALSAQLRRIERALGGALFERGRHGVRTTALGELVLERTRIVLPAVSELQREAARFGRNQGEGERKRLRLGGTHGPLLGALVDRLADAAPGTAVTTCASWSERELAEMLKEGRLDFALSGS
;
A
#
# COMPACT_ATOMS: atom_id res chain seq x y z
N MET A 1 17.01 -15.28 -4.46
CA MET A 1 16.25 -14.70 -3.33
C MET A 1 15.00 -14.11 -3.92
N GLU A 2 13.83 -14.46 -3.41
CA GLU A 2 12.58 -13.87 -3.84
C GLU A 2 12.39 -12.47 -3.21
N LEU A 3 11.83 -11.53 -3.97
CA LEU A 3 11.53 -10.19 -3.48
C LEU A 3 10.23 -10.23 -2.67
N GLU A 4 10.21 -9.56 -1.52
CA GLU A 4 9.08 -9.58 -0.59
C GLU A 4 8.74 -8.15 -0.17
N LEU A 5 7.52 -7.94 0.34
CA LEU A 5 7.06 -6.61 0.79
C LEU A 5 7.94 -6.00 1.90
N ARG A 6 8.53 -6.83 2.77
CA ARG A 6 9.48 -6.36 3.78
C ARG A 6 10.73 -5.74 3.14
N HIS A 7 11.16 -6.24 1.98
CA HIS A 7 12.30 -5.68 1.24
C HIS A 7 11.97 -4.30 0.70
N LEU A 8 10.76 -4.08 0.18
CA LEU A 8 10.30 -2.76 -0.26
C LEU A 8 10.21 -1.76 0.90
N LYS A 9 9.73 -2.21 2.07
CA LYS A 9 9.71 -1.38 3.30
C LYS A 9 11.12 -0.96 3.72
N ILE A 10 12.10 -1.86 3.62
CA ILE A 10 13.51 -1.58 3.91
C ILE A 10 14.08 -0.53 2.94
N ILE A 11 13.88 -0.69 1.64
CA ILE A 11 14.35 0.28 0.62
C ILE A 11 13.76 1.66 0.91
N ARG A 12 12.45 1.74 1.15
CA ARG A 12 11.77 3.00 1.49
C ARG A 12 12.32 3.65 2.76
N ALA A 13 12.59 2.85 3.78
CA ALA A 13 13.15 3.35 5.04
C ALA A 13 14.58 3.87 4.88
N ILE A 14 15.42 3.17 4.10
CA ILE A 14 16.79 3.62 3.81
C ILE A 14 16.78 4.94 3.02
N ALA A 15 15.92 5.06 2.01
CA ALA A 15 15.75 6.28 1.24
C ALA A 15 15.28 7.45 2.11
N GLY A 16 14.28 7.23 2.97
CA GLY A 16 13.77 8.26 3.88
C GLY A 16 14.78 8.69 4.94
N ALA A 17 15.62 7.76 5.43
CA ALA A 17 16.63 8.07 6.44
C ALA A 17 17.88 8.76 5.86
N GLY A 18 18.16 8.60 4.56
CA GLY A 18 19.39 9.10 3.91
C GLY A 18 20.69 8.52 4.47
N SER A 19 20.61 7.50 5.33
CA SER A 19 21.75 6.84 5.98
C SER A 19 21.37 5.42 6.39
N LEU A 20 22.25 4.45 6.07
CA LEU A 20 22.07 3.06 6.53
C LEU A 20 22.08 2.96 8.06
N THR A 21 22.92 3.75 8.74
CA THR A 21 22.99 3.73 10.21
C THR A 21 21.69 4.24 10.81
N ARG A 22 21.16 5.37 10.32
CA ARG A 22 19.87 5.90 10.79
C ARG A 22 18.72 4.96 10.46
N ALA A 23 18.71 4.35 9.27
CA ALA A 23 17.72 3.37 8.89
C ALA A 23 17.77 2.12 9.81
N ALA A 24 18.96 1.65 10.17
CA ALA A 24 19.14 0.53 11.09
C ALA A 24 18.57 0.83 12.49
N THR A 25 18.80 2.03 13.01
CA THR A 25 18.22 2.48 14.29
C THR A 25 16.68 2.46 14.27
N VAL A 26 16.07 2.84 13.15
CA VAL A 26 14.60 2.86 13.01
C VAL A 26 14.03 1.48 12.78
N LEU A 27 14.70 0.64 11.99
CA LEU A 27 14.21 -0.67 11.60
C LEU A 27 14.46 -1.74 12.67
N GLY A 28 15.48 -1.58 13.51
CA GLY A 28 15.85 -2.51 14.59
C GLY A 28 17.11 -3.36 14.33
N PRO A 29 17.35 -3.90 13.12
CA PRO A 29 18.55 -4.69 12.85
C PRO A 29 19.85 -3.87 12.99
N PRO A 30 20.96 -4.50 13.43
CA PRO A 30 22.29 -3.88 13.36
C PRO A 30 22.63 -3.44 11.93
N GLN A 31 23.35 -2.32 11.79
CA GLN A 31 23.73 -1.77 10.48
C GLN A 31 24.43 -2.79 9.55
N PRO A 32 25.34 -3.67 10.02
CA PRO A 32 25.95 -4.69 9.17
C PRO A 32 24.92 -5.68 8.59
N ALA A 33 23.92 -6.07 9.38
CA ALA A 33 22.84 -6.96 8.94
C ALA A 33 21.95 -6.26 7.91
N LEU A 34 21.56 -5.00 8.15
CA LEU A 34 20.80 -4.20 7.19
C LEU A 34 21.57 -4.02 5.87
N SER A 35 22.88 -3.76 5.95
CA SER A 35 23.74 -3.65 4.78
C SER A 35 23.84 -4.96 4.00
N ALA A 36 23.89 -6.11 4.69
CA ALA A 36 23.93 -7.41 4.04
C ALA A 36 22.60 -7.74 3.35
N GLN A 37 21.48 -7.38 3.98
CA GLN A 37 20.15 -7.54 3.41
C GLN A 37 19.96 -6.65 2.18
N LEU A 38 20.38 -5.38 2.24
CA LEU A 38 20.35 -4.48 1.09
C LEU A 38 21.13 -5.06 -0.10
N ARG A 39 22.35 -5.56 0.11
CA ARG A 39 23.15 -6.19 -0.95
C ARG A 39 22.47 -7.42 -1.57
N ARG A 40 21.70 -8.18 -0.79
CA ARG A 40 20.92 -9.32 -1.32
C ARG A 40 19.78 -8.83 -2.20
N ILE A 41 19.10 -7.76 -1.78
CA ILE A 41 18.02 -7.11 -2.52
C ILE A 41 18.55 -6.55 -3.85
N GLU A 42 19.64 -5.79 -3.80
CA GLU A 42 20.31 -5.22 -4.98
C GLU A 42 20.69 -6.30 -6.01
N ARG A 43 21.25 -7.42 -5.54
CA ARG A 43 21.55 -8.57 -6.43
C ARG A 43 20.30 -9.19 -7.05
N ALA A 44 19.21 -9.31 -6.30
CA ALA A 44 17.95 -9.84 -6.82
C ALA A 44 17.31 -8.90 -7.85
N LEU A 45 17.56 -7.60 -7.74
CA LEU A 45 17.04 -6.56 -8.64
C LEU A 45 18.01 -6.19 -9.78
N GLY A 46 19.17 -6.84 -9.85
CA GLY A 46 20.14 -6.67 -10.94
C GLY A 46 21.01 -5.42 -10.84
N GLY A 47 21.02 -4.70 -9.72
CA GLY A 47 21.84 -3.49 -9.59
C GLY A 47 21.78 -2.81 -8.22
N ALA A 48 22.72 -1.89 -8.00
CA ALA A 48 22.75 -1.05 -6.82
C ALA A 48 21.53 -0.10 -6.80
N LEU A 49 20.83 -0.04 -5.67
CA LEU A 49 19.72 0.90 -5.47
C LEU A 49 20.21 2.21 -4.85
N PHE A 50 21.35 2.15 -4.15
CA PHE A 50 21.92 3.30 -3.46
C PHE A 50 23.42 3.41 -3.70
N GLU A 51 23.88 4.64 -3.89
CA GLU A 51 25.28 5.03 -3.84
C GLU A 51 25.65 5.54 -2.45
N ARG A 52 26.80 5.09 -1.94
CA ARG A 52 27.34 5.54 -0.66
C ARG A 52 28.32 6.67 -0.88
N GLY A 53 28.20 7.73 -0.08
CA GLY A 53 29.14 8.84 -0.09
C GLY A 53 29.36 9.42 1.30
N ARG A 54 30.22 10.42 1.37
CA ARG A 54 30.57 11.14 2.62
C ARG A 54 29.37 11.74 3.36
N HIS A 55 28.24 11.96 2.68
CA HIS A 55 27.02 12.54 3.23
C HIS A 55 25.90 11.52 3.49
N GLY A 56 26.18 10.21 3.37
CA GLY A 56 25.19 9.16 3.58
C GLY A 56 24.91 8.36 2.31
N VAL A 57 23.63 8.08 2.04
CA VAL A 57 23.21 7.36 0.84
C VAL A 57 22.38 8.22 -0.10
N ARG A 58 22.62 8.06 -1.40
CA ARG A 58 21.83 8.65 -2.49
C ARG A 58 21.22 7.55 -3.34
N THR A 59 20.04 7.78 -3.88
CA THR A 59 19.38 6.81 -4.78
C THR A 59 20.06 6.79 -6.14
N THR A 60 20.20 5.60 -6.72
CA THR A 60 20.54 5.44 -8.14
C THR A 60 19.28 5.57 -9.00
N ALA A 61 19.43 5.62 -10.33
CA ALA A 61 18.28 5.56 -11.25
C ALA A 61 17.42 4.30 -11.06
N LEU A 62 18.06 3.14 -10.81
CA LEU A 62 17.33 1.92 -10.47
C LEU A 62 16.61 2.04 -9.12
N GLY A 63 17.27 2.65 -8.14
CA GLY A 63 16.67 2.95 -6.83
C GLY A 63 15.43 3.83 -6.93
N GLU A 64 15.47 4.87 -7.76
CA GLU A 64 14.35 5.77 -8.02
C GLU A 64 13.16 5.02 -8.63
N LEU A 65 13.39 4.24 -9.68
CA LEU A 65 12.36 3.40 -10.30
C LEU A 65 11.72 2.46 -9.28
N VAL A 66 12.53 1.78 -8.47
CA VAL A 66 12.02 0.85 -7.44
C VAL A 66 11.22 1.57 -6.36
N LEU A 67 11.66 2.76 -5.94
CA LEU A 67 10.95 3.58 -4.96
C LEU A 67 9.61 4.09 -5.49
N GLU A 68 9.54 4.51 -6.76
CA GLU A 68 8.28 4.89 -7.40
C GLU A 68 7.26 3.74 -7.39
N ARG A 69 7.68 2.54 -7.79
CA ARG A 69 6.80 1.36 -7.74
C ARG A 69 6.43 0.97 -6.30
N THR A 70 7.36 1.11 -5.36
CA THR A 70 7.12 0.86 -3.93
C THR A 70 6.04 1.78 -3.36
N ARG A 71 5.96 3.04 -3.82
CA ARG A 71 4.91 3.99 -3.38
C ARG A 71 3.50 3.56 -3.79
N ILE A 72 3.35 2.74 -4.83
CA ILE A 72 2.07 2.22 -5.29
C ILE A 72 1.74 0.89 -4.60
N VAL A 73 2.71 -0.04 -4.57
CA VAL A 73 2.50 -1.41 -4.08
C VAL A 73 2.20 -1.46 -2.58
N LEU A 74 2.95 -0.73 -1.74
CA LEU A 74 2.78 -0.83 -0.29
C LEU A 74 1.40 -0.32 0.19
N PRO A 75 0.88 0.82 -0.30
CA PRO A 75 -0.49 1.23 0.00
C PRO A 75 -1.55 0.24 -0.49
N ALA A 76 -1.42 -0.26 -1.73
CA ALA A 76 -2.38 -1.22 -2.30
C ALA A 76 -2.50 -2.50 -1.47
N VAL A 77 -1.38 -3.06 -0.99
CA VAL A 77 -1.42 -4.21 -0.08
C VAL A 77 -2.07 -3.86 1.25
N SER A 78 -1.74 -2.69 1.80
CA SER A 78 -2.32 -2.25 3.08
C SER A 78 -3.84 -2.07 2.97
N GLU A 79 -4.31 -1.62 1.81
CA GLU A 79 -5.72 -1.49 1.49
C GLU A 79 -6.40 -2.85 1.37
N LEU A 80 -5.84 -3.76 0.57
CA LEU A 80 -6.32 -5.14 0.47
C LEU A 80 -6.48 -5.80 1.84
N GLN A 81 -5.52 -5.61 2.75
CA GLN A 81 -5.60 -6.14 4.11
C GLN A 81 -6.76 -5.53 4.91
N ARG A 82 -7.00 -4.22 4.78
CA ARG A 82 -8.13 -3.54 5.44
C ARG A 82 -9.48 -4.02 4.88
N GLU A 83 -9.59 -4.14 3.56
CA GLU A 83 -10.81 -4.61 2.89
C GLU A 83 -11.15 -6.04 3.27
N ALA A 84 -10.16 -6.95 3.23
CA ALA A 84 -10.35 -8.34 3.64
C ALA A 84 -10.79 -8.45 5.11
N ALA A 85 -10.17 -7.67 6.02
CA ALA A 85 -10.55 -7.65 7.42
C ALA A 85 -11.98 -7.11 7.64
N ARG A 86 -12.42 -6.13 6.85
CA ARG A 86 -13.81 -5.62 6.89
C ARG A 86 -14.79 -6.65 6.34
N PHE A 87 -14.46 -7.31 5.24
CA PHE A 87 -15.29 -8.36 4.65
C PHE A 87 -15.56 -9.51 5.64
N GLY A 88 -14.54 -9.95 6.38
CA GLY A 88 -14.70 -10.98 7.42
C GLY A 88 -15.61 -10.56 8.58
N ARG A 89 -15.56 -9.28 9.01
CA ARG A 89 -16.42 -8.77 10.10
C ARG A 89 -17.90 -8.67 9.68
N ASN A 90 -18.16 -8.32 8.43
CA ASN A 90 -19.52 -8.08 7.93
C ASN A 90 -20.29 -9.35 7.54
N GLN A 91 -19.65 -10.53 7.57
CA GLN A 91 -20.32 -11.82 7.29
C GLN A 91 -21.13 -12.36 8.48
N GLY A 92 -20.97 -11.83 9.69
CA GLY A 92 -21.63 -12.32 10.90
C GLY A 92 -22.97 -11.66 11.26
N GLU A 93 -23.39 -10.62 10.54
CA GLU A 93 -24.52 -9.77 10.97
C GLU A 93 -25.60 -9.73 9.89
N GLY A 94 -26.56 -10.66 9.99
CA GLY A 94 -27.78 -10.66 9.19
C GLY A 94 -28.53 -9.33 9.29
N GLU A 95 -29.09 -8.89 8.16
CA GLU A 95 -29.96 -7.71 7.99
C GLU A 95 -29.37 -6.32 8.28
N ARG A 96 -28.05 -6.17 8.42
CA ARG A 96 -27.46 -4.82 8.39
C ARG A 96 -27.55 -4.20 7.00
N LYS A 97 -27.97 -2.92 6.93
CA LYS A 97 -27.94 -2.13 5.69
C LYS A 97 -26.55 -2.24 5.09
N ARG A 98 -26.45 -2.72 3.85
CA ARG A 98 -25.18 -2.92 3.16
C ARG A 98 -24.97 -1.79 2.16
N LEU A 99 -23.81 -1.14 2.22
CA LEU A 99 -23.38 -0.11 1.28
C LEU A 99 -22.22 -0.62 0.44
N ARG A 100 -22.38 -0.59 -0.89
CA ARG A 100 -21.41 -1.05 -1.88
C ARG A 100 -20.78 0.17 -2.54
N LEU A 101 -19.52 0.44 -2.24
CA LEU A 101 -18.81 1.64 -2.68
C LEU A 101 -17.72 1.27 -3.69
N GLY A 102 -17.75 1.91 -4.86
CA GLY A 102 -16.69 1.79 -5.87
C GLY A 102 -15.77 3.02 -5.86
N GLY A 103 -14.52 2.88 -6.29
CA GLY A 103 -13.67 4.04 -6.49
C GLY A 103 -12.44 3.80 -7.33
N THR A 104 -11.97 4.85 -8.01
CA THR A 104 -10.68 4.84 -8.73
C THR A 104 -9.48 5.13 -7.84
N HIS A 105 -9.72 5.73 -6.68
CA HIS A 105 -8.71 6.09 -5.69
C HIS A 105 -8.90 5.32 -4.40
N GLY A 106 -8.24 4.17 -4.31
CA GLY A 106 -8.31 3.29 -3.14
C GLY A 106 -8.08 3.98 -1.77
N PRO A 107 -7.10 4.89 -1.62
CA PRO A 107 -6.90 5.60 -0.35
C PRO A 107 -8.10 6.44 0.11
N LEU A 108 -8.78 7.14 -0.82
CA LEU A 108 -9.98 7.94 -0.50
C LEU A 108 -11.15 7.04 -0.12
N LEU A 109 -11.32 5.94 -0.85
CA LEU A 109 -12.34 4.94 -0.56
C LEU A 109 -12.13 4.35 0.84
N GLY A 110 -10.88 3.99 1.18
CA GLY A 110 -10.49 3.52 2.50
C GLY A 110 -10.88 4.47 3.63
N ALA A 111 -10.57 5.77 3.47
CA ALA A 111 -10.87 6.82 4.46
C ALA A 111 -12.37 7.09 4.62
N LEU A 112 -13.14 7.06 3.52
CA LEU A 112 -14.60 7.20 3.59
C LEU A 112 -15.21 6.04 4.38
N VAL A 113 -14.73 4.82 4.18
CA VAL A 113 -15.24 3.67 4.94
C VAL A 113 -14.90 3.77 6.42
N ASP A 114 -13.72 4.28 6.79
CA ASP A 114 -13.39 4.51 8.21
C ASP A 114 -14.38 5.51 8.84
N ARG A 115 -14.68 6.62 8.15
CA ARG A 115 -15.69 7.59 8.58
C ARG A 115 -17.09 6.97 8.70
N LEU A 116 -17.49 6.12 7.77
CA LEU A 116 -18.79 5.45 7.79
C LEU A 116 -18.89 4.40 8.90
N ALA A 117 -17.79 3.71 9.21
CA ALA A 117 -17.75 2.78 10.33
C ALA A 117 -17.99 3.51 11.67
N ASP A 118 -17.43 4.71 11.83
CA ASP A 118 -17.66 5.55 13.02
C ASP A 118 -19.07 6.14 13.07
N ALA A 119 -19.56 6.66 11.93
CA ALA A 119 -20.84 7.37 11.86
C ALA A 119 -22.06 6.42 11.82
N ALA A 120 -21.89 5.19 11.34
CA ALA A 120 -22.96 4.22 11.15
C ALA A 120 -22.48 2.78 11.44
N PRO A 121 -22.17 2.44 12.71
CA PRO A 121 -21.55 1.16 13.10
C PRO A 121 -22.41 -0.08 12.85
N GLY A 122 -23.68 0.10 12.47
CA GLY A 122 -24.61 -0.96 12.03
C GLY A 122 -24.66 -1.16 10.51
N THR A 123 -23.81 -0.51 9.73
CA THR A 123 -23.84 -0.56 8.25
C THR A 123 -22.68 -1.41 7.73
N ALA A 124 -22.99 -2.47 7.00
CA ALA A 124 -21.99 -3.31 6.36
C ALA A 124 -21.47 -2.61 5.10
N VAL A 125 -20.23 -2.10 5.11
CA VAL A 125 -19.63 -1.47 3.93
C VAL A 125 -18.75 -2.47 3.17
N THR A 126 -18.95 -2.59 1.87
CA THR A 126 -18.10 -3.34 0.95
C THR A 126 -17.52 -2.41 -0.10
N THR A 127 -16.24 -2.59 -0.44
CA THR A 127 -15.52 -1.71 -1.37
C THR A 127 -15.07 -2.47 -2.61
N CYS A 128 -14.96 -1.76 -3.73
CA CYS A 128 -14.37 -2.23 -4.96
C CYS A 128 -13.50 -1.12 -5.56
N ALA A 129 -12.19 -1.36 -5.64
CA ALA A 129 -11.29 -0.47 -6.36
C ALA A 129 -11.15 -0.92 -7.82
N SER A 130 -11.40 -0.02 -8.77
CA SER A 130 -11.14 -0.24 -10.20
C SER A 130 -10.43 0.95 -10.80
N TRP A 131 -9.48 0.72 -11.71
CA TRP A 131 -8.78 1.78 -12.45
C TRP A 131 -9.62 2.36 -13.60
N SER A 132 -10.82 1.82 -13.83
CA SER A 132 -11.70 2.18 -14.93
C SER A 132 -12.97 2.84 -14.40
N GLU A 133 -13.10 4.14 -14.62
CA GLU A 133 -14.35 4.86 -14.34
C GLU A 133 -15.53 4.25 -15.10
N ARG A 134 -15.27 3.74 -16.31
CA ARG A 134 -16.29 3.08 -17.13
C ARG A 134 -16.80 1.80 -16.48
N GLU A 135 -15.91 0.99 -15.92
CA GLU A 135 -16.31 -0.24 -15.21
C GLU A 135 -17.12 0.09 -13.96
N LEU A 136 -16.70 1.10 -13.18
CA LEU A 136 -17.46 1.55 -12.01
C LEU A 136 -18.85 2.08 -12.39
N ALA A 137 -18.96 2.80 -13.51
CA ALA A 137 -20.24 3.30 -14.02
C ALA A 137 -21.15 2.16 -14.49
N GLU A 138 -20.60 1.11 -15.11
CA GLU A 138 -21.35 -0.10 -15.50
C GLU A 138 -21.85 -0.84 -14.24
N MET A 139 -21.00 -1.02 -13.23
CA MET A 139 -21.40 -1.64 -11.97
C MET A 139 -22.48 -0.85 -11.20
N LEU A 140 -22.47 0.48 -11.27
CA LEU A 140 -23.54 1.33 -10.74
C LEU A 140 -24.86 1.11 -11.48
N LYS A 141 -24.83 1.09 -12.83
CA LYS A 141 -26.02 0.85 -13.66
C LYS A 141 -26.63 -0.53 -13.40
N GLU A 142 -25.80 -1.54 -13.18
CA GLU A 142 -26.22 -2.90 -12.85
C GLU A 142 -26.69 -3.04 -11.40
N GLY A 143 -26.63 -1.98 -10.59
CA GLY A 143 -27.00 -2.01 -9.17
C GLY A 143 -26.06 -2.87 -8.33
N ARG A 144 -24.84 -3.16 -8.81
CA ARG A 144 -23.78 -3.88 -8.08
C ARG A 144 -23.04 -2.95 -7.12
N LEU A 145 -23.09 -1.64 -7.36
CA LEU A 145 -22.65 -0.58 -6.46
C LEU A 145 -23.83 0.31 -6.07
N ASP A 146 -23.76 0.89 -4.89
CA ASP A 146 -24.69 1.94 -4.42
C ASP A 146 -24.11 3.33 -4.70
N PHE A 147 -22.79 3.50 -4.58
CA PHE A 147 -22.08 4.74 -4.89
C PHE A 147 -20.73 4.46 -5.56
N ALA A 148 -20.27 5.38 -6.40
CA ALA A 148 -18.89 5.36 -6.91
C ALA A 148 -18.23 6.73 -6.75
N LEU A 149 -16.95 6.71 -6.35
CA LEU A 149 -16.09 7.88 -6.26
C LEU A 149 -15.16 7.91 -7.48
N SER A 150 -15.33 8.91 -8.34
CA SER A 150 -14.40 9.24 -9.42
C SER A 150 -13.64 10.51 -9.06
N GLY A 151 -12.36 10.57 -9.41
CA GLY A 151 -11.50 11.73 -9.27
C GLY A 151 -10.33 11.65 -10.25
N SER A 152 -9.99 12.77 -10.88
CA SER A 152 -8.81 12.95 -11.73
C SER A 152 -7.61 13.40 -10.92
#